data_AF-U3PAR9-F1
#
_entry.id   AF-U3PAR9-F1
#
_cell.length_a   1.000
_cell.length_b   1.000
_cell.length_c   1.000
_cell.angle_alpha   90.00
_cell.angle_beta   90.00
_cell.angle_gamma   90.00
#
_symmetry.space_group_name_H-M   'P 1'
#
loop_
_entity.id
_entity.type
_entity.pdbx_description
1 polymer ?
#
loop_
_entity_poly.entity_id
_entity_poly.type
_entity_poly.pdbx_seq_one_letter_code
_entity_poly.pdbx_strand_id
1 'polypeptide(L)'
;MLLQEGAANDALSQLFSEIPAEPDEERELTAPIDLNAVLPAGSASAQYDGSLTTPPCTEGVRWNVFLTPATVSAAQLAAFTAVYPDNNRPVQGLHGREVAKVTE
;
A
#
# COMPACT_ATOMS: atom_id res chain seq x y z
N MET A 1 -0.47 2.88 3.78
CA MET A 1 -0.16 1.91 4.86
C MET A 1 1.07 1.10 4.48
N LEU A 2 1.67 0.39 5.43
CA LEU A 2 2.78 -0.53 5.17
C LEU A 2 2.29 -1.97 5.33
N LEU A 3 2.88 -2.90 4.59
CA LEU A 3 2.65 -4.33 4.72
C LEU A 3 3.95 -5.02 5.12
N GLN A 4 3.85 -6.05 5.95
CA GLN A 4 4.97 -6.92 6.30
C GLN A 4 4.56 -8.39 6.20
N GLU A 5 5.52 -9.28 5.96
CA GLU A 5 5.26 -10.72 5.99
C GLU A 5 4.83 -11.18 7.39
N GLY A 6 3.81 -12.01 7.47
CA GLY A 6 3.23 -12.51 8.71
C GLY A 6 2.00 -13.40 8.46
N ALA A 7 0.97 -13.25 9.28
CA ALA A 7 -0.30 -13.94 9.08
C ALA A 7 -0.98 -13.48 7.77
N ALA A 8 -1.75 -14.39 7.15
CA ALA A 8 -2.54 -14.07 5.99
C ALA A 8 -3.52 -12.92 6.28
N ASN A 9 -3.67 -12.02 5.31
CA ASN A 9 -4.66 -10.96 5.39
C ASN A 9 -5.97 -11.43 4.75
N ASP A 10 -6.95 -11.76 5.58
CA ASP A 10 -8.24 -12.28 5.09
C ASP A 10 -8.96 -11.25 4.21
N ALA A 11 -8.92 -9.97 4.61
CA ALA A 11 -9.55 -8.88 3.85
C ALA A 11 -8.94 -8.68 2.45
N LEU A 12 -7.68 -9.05 2.24
CA LEU A 12 -7.03 -8.98 0.93
C LEU A 12 -7.03 -10.31 0.16
N SER A 13 -7.51 -11.41 0.74
CA SER A 13 -7.33 -12.75 0.16
C SER A 13 -7.88 -12.88 -1.26
N GLN A 14 -9.06 -12.32 -1.52
CA GLN A 14 -9.64 -12.31 -2.85
C GLN A 14 -8.81 -11.48 -3.85
N LEU A 15 -8.32 -10.31 -3.43
CA LEU A 15 -7.50 -9.46 -4.29
C LEU A 15 -6.22 -10.21 -4.72
N PHE A 16 -5.56 -10.90 -3.80
CA PHE A 16 -4.34 -11.65 -4.09
C PHE A 16 -4.59 -12.90 -4.95
N SER A 17 -5.75 -13.56 -4.84
CA SER A 17 -6.08 -14.72 -5.68
C SER A 17 -6.48 -14.34 -7.11
N GLU A 18 -6.98 -13.11 -7.30
CA GLU A 18 -7.49 -12.62 -8.58
C GLU A 18 -6.52 -11.70 -9.33
N ILE A 19 -5.27 -11.56 -8.88
CA ILE A 19 -4.25 -10.75 -9.56
C ILE A 19 -4.14 -11.22 -11.03
N PRO A 20 -4.40 -10.34 -12.02
CA PRO A 20 -4.22 -10.67 -13.42
C PRO A 20 -2.75 -10.99 -13.73
N ALA A 21 -2.52 -11.99 -14.57
CA ALA A 21 -1.15 -12.40 -14.90
C ALA A 21 -0.52 -11.47 -15.95
N GLU A 22 -1.34 -10.87 -16.80
CA GLU A 22 -0.90 -10.00 -17.89
C GLU A 22 -1.20 -8.53 -17.57
N PRO A 23 -0.35 -7.60 -18.04
CA PRO A 23 -0.65 -6.17 -18.02
C PRO A 23 -1.94 -5.86 -18.78
N ASP A 24 -2.66 -4.82 -18.34
CA ASP A 24 -3.90 -4.33 -18.96
C ASP A 24 -5.07 -5.34 -18.99
N GLU A 25 -4.96 -6.49 -18.31
CA GLU A 25 -6.07 -7.39 -18.03
C GLU A 25 -6.85 -6.88 -16.81
N GLU A 26 -8.16 -6.70 -16.97
CA GLU A 26 -9.07 -6.35 -15.89
C GLU A 26 -9.83 -7.60 -15.43
N ARG A 27 -10.02 -7.75 -14.11
CA ARG A 27 -10.88 -8.79 -13.52
C ARG A 27 -11.83 -8.19 -12.51
N GLU A 28 -13.10 -8.60 -12.61
CA GLU A 28 -14.11 -8.24 -11.63
C GLU A 28 -13.97 -9.09 -10.37
N LEU A 29 -14.07 -8.44 -9.21
CA LEU A 29 -14.14 -9.14 -7.93
C LEU A 29 -15.51 -9.80 -7.78
N THR A 30 -15.52 -11.07 -7.37
CA THR A 30 -16.75 -11.83 -7.10
C THR A 30 -17.47 -11.40 -5.82
N ALA A 31 -16.86 -10.53 -5.00
CA ALA A 31 -17.42 -10.01 -3.76
C ALA A 31 -16.83 -8.63 -3.41
N PRO A 32 -17.55 -7.78 -2.66
CA PRO A 32 -16.99 -6.52 -2.16
C PRO A 32 -15.85 -6.75 -1.16
N ILE A 33 -14.81 -5.94 -1.25
CA ILE A 33 -13.72 -5.89 -0.27
C ILE A 33 -13.94 -4.71 0.68
N ASP A 34 -13.92 -4.96 1.99
CA ASP A 34 -13.90 -3.89 2.99
C ASP A 34 -12.46 -3.42 3.24
N LEU A 35 -12.12 -2.27 2.66
CA LEU A 35 -10.78 -1.68 2.84
C LEU A 35 -10.53 -1.20 4.28
N ASN A 36 -11.56 -0.94 5.08
CA ASN A 36 -11.37 -0.57 6.49
C ASN A 36 -10.82 -1.75 7.30
N ALA A 37 -11.17 -2.99 6.94
CA ALA A 37 -10.63 -4.19 7.57
C ALA A 37 -9.14 -4.41 7.30
N VAL A 38 -8.56 -3.71 6.31
CA VAL A 38 -7.13 -3.74 5.99
C VAL A 38 -6.36 -2.69 6.80
N LEU A 39 -7.03 -1.59 7.18
CA LEU A 39 -6.39 -0.48 7.86
C LEU A 39 -6.06 -0.85 9.32
N PRO A 40 -4.84 -0.57 9.79
CA PRO A 40 -4.45 -0.83 11.17
C PRO A 40 -5.16 0.15 12.12
N ALA A 41 -6.20 -0.31 12.80
CA ALA A 41 -7.02 0.52 13.70
C ALA A 41 -6.17 1.16 14.81
N GLY A 42 -6.43 2.44 15.10
CA GLY A 42 -5.71 3.19 16.15
C GLY A 42 -4.23 3.42 15.85
N SER A 43 -3.77 3.19 14.61
CA SER A 43 -2.39 3.43 14.24
C SER A 43 -2.11 4.92 14.09
N ALA A 44 -1.02 5.38 14.71
CA ALA A 44 -0.41 6.64 14.33
C ALA A 44 -0.08 6.67 12.83
N SER A 45 -0.09 7.87 12.25
CA SER A 45 0.32 8.14 10.87
C SER A 45 1.47 9.15 10.83
N ALA A 46 2.36 8.99 9.86
CA ALA A 46 3.25 10.06 9.42
C ALA A 46 2.55 10.86 8.33
N GLN A 47 2.49 12.18 8.49
CA GLN A 47 1.87 13.11 7.55
C GLN A 47 2.88 14.11 7.03
N TYR A 48 2.89 14.32 5.71
CA TYR A 48 3.76 15.29 5.04
C TYR A 48 3.20 15.69 3.67
N ASP A 49 3.61 16.86 3.18
CA ASP A 49 3.34 17.26 1.81
C ASP A 49 4.41 16.70 0.86
N GLY A 50 3.97 16.10 -0.23
CA GLY A 50 4.83 15.44 -1.20
C GLY A 50 4.24 15.46 -2.60
N SER A 51 4.55 14.42 -3.35
CA SER A 51 4.16 14.26 -4.74
C SER A 51 3.63 12.87 -5.05
N LEU A 52 3.09 12.71 -6.25
CA LEU A 52 2.87 11.39 -6.84
C LEU A 52 4.20 10.62 -6.96
N THR A 53 4.15 9.31 -6.73
CA THR A 53 5.30 8.41 -6.89
C THR A 53 5.52 7.95 -8.32
N THR A 54 4.58 8.25 -9.22
CA THR A 54 4.62 7.96 -10.65
C THR A 54 4.61 9.25 -11.47
N PRO A 55 5.13 9.24 -12.72
CA PRO A 55 5.03 10.38 -13.62
C PRO A 55 3.58 10.89 -13.74
N PRO A 56 3.36 12.22 -13.75
CA PRO A 56 4.35 13.29 -13.87
C PRO A 56 4.96 13.77 -12.54
N CYS A 57 4.84 12.99 -11.46
CA CYS A 57 5.41 13.31 -10.13
C CYS A 57 4.89 14.64 -9.55
N THR A 58 3.62 14.97 -9.83
CA THR A 58 2.97 16.22 -9.39
C THR A 58 3.04 16.39 -7.88
N GLU A 59 3.46 17.57 -7.42
CA GLU A 59 3.51 17.98 -6.01
C GLU A 59 2.14 18.42 -5.46
N GLY A 60 2.09 18.79 -4.17
CA GLY A 60 0.85 19.21 -3.50
C GLY A 60 -0.01 18.03 -3.02
N VAL A 61 0.55 16.82 -2.97
CA VAL A 61 -0.12 15.62 -2.48
C VAL A 61 0.10 15.52 -0.97
N ARG A 62 -0.99 15.46 -0.19
CA ARG A 62 -0.93 15.16 1.23
C ARG A 62 -0.78 13.66 1.46
N TRP A 63 0.37 13.25 1.99
CA TRP A 63 0.62 11.86 2.37
C TRP A 63 0.17 11.60 3.79
N ASN A 64 -0.55 10.48 4.00
CA ASN A 64 -0.89 9.95 5.32
C ASN A 64 -0.46 8.47 5.36
N VAL A 65 0.66 8.19 6.02
CA VAL A 65 1.25 6.85 6.06
C VAL A 65 1.09 6.24 7.45
N PHE A 66 0.18 5.28 7.59
CA PHE A 66 0.04 4.50 8.83
C PHE A 66 1.36 3.80 9.19
N LEU A 67 1.78 3.99 10.44
CA LEU A 67 3.08 3.53 10.95
C LEU A 67 3.06 2.08 11.45
N THR A 68 1.89 1.54 11.78
CA THR A 68 1.73 0.12 12.12
C THR A 68 1.54 -0.66 10.84
N PRO A 69 2.44 -1.59 10.48
CA PRO A 69 2.26 -2.40 9.29
C PRO A 69 1.15 -3.43 9.50
N ALA A 70 0.31 -3.65 8.48
CA ALA A 70 -0.55 -4.82 8.44
C ALA A 70 0.24 -6.05 7.96
N THR A 71 -0.23 -7.26 8.28
CA THR A 71 0.43 -8.48 7.85
C THR A 71 -0.17 -9.02 6.55
N VAL A 72 0.66 -9.67 5.74
CA VAL A 72 0.28 -10.54 4.63
C VAL A 72 1.07 -11.84 4.71
N SER A 73 0.52 -12.95 4.23
CA SER A 73 1.27 -14.21 4.19
C SER A 73 2.37 -14.19 3.14
N ALA A 74 3.36 -15.08 3.28
CA ALA A 74 4.39 -15.31 2.27
C ALA A 74 3.78 -15.65 0.89
N ALA A 75 2.69 -16.43 0.85
CA ALA A 75 2.00 -16.78 -0.38
C ALA A 75 1.33 -15.56 -1.05
N GLN A 76 0.70 -14.68 -0.25
CA GLN A 76 0.13 -13.43 -0.76
C GLN A 76 1.24 -12.51 -1.31
N LEU A 77 2.31 -12.31 -0.54
CA LEU A 77 3.45 -11.51 -0.97
C LEU A 77 4.05 -12.05 -2.28
N ALA A 78 4.25 -13.37 -2.38
CA ALA A 78 4.74 -14.03 -3.58
C ALA A 78 3.82 -13.79 -4.80
N ALA A 79 2.50 -13.95 -4.64
CA ALA A 79 1.54 -13.72 -5.71
C ALA A 79 1.62 -12.30 -6.30
N PHE A 80 1.79 -11.29 -5.44
CA PHE A 80 1.97 -9.91 -5.90
C PHE A 80 3.32 -9.67 -6.57
N THR A 81 4.41 -10.10 -5.93
CA THR A 81 5.78 -9.87 -6.45
C THR A 81 6.08 -10.63 -7.74
N ALA A 82 5.35 -11.72 -8.02
CA ALA A 82 5.46 -12.46 -9.26
C ALA A 82 5.02 -11.63 -10.48
N VAL A 83 4.06 -10.72 -10.29
CA VAL A 83 3.50 -9.88 -11.37
C VAL A 83 4.10 -8.47 -11.33
N TYR A 84 4.37 -7.92 -10.15
CA TYR A 84 4.85 -6.55 -9.96
C TYR A 84 6.21 -6.47 -9.26
N PRO A 85 7.31 -6.86 -9.95
CA PRO A 85 8.66 -6.75 -9.37
C PRO A 85 9.12 -5.28 -9.33
N ASP A 86 9.70 -4.87 -8.20
CA ASP A 86 10.46 -3.61 -8.02
C ASP A 86 9.79 -2.34 -8.57
N ASN A 87 8.46 -2.23 -8.42
CA ASN A 87 7.68 -1.11 -8.94
C ASN A 87 7.70 0.14 -8.03
N ASN A 88 8.68 0.23 -7.13
CA ASN A 88 8.84 1.33 -6.19
C ASN A 88 9.82 2.39 -6.70
N ARG A 89 9.43 3.66 -6.61
CA ARG A 89 10.35 4.79 -6.81
C ARG A 89 11.34 4.86 -5.63
N PRO A 90 12.64 5.15 -5.86
CA PRO A 90 13.61 5.38 -4.77
C PRO A 90 13.17 6.51 -3.85
N VAL A 91 13.60 6.46 -2.58
CA VAL A 91 13.36 7.53 -1.61
C VAL A 91 13.94 8.86 -2.11
N GLN A 92 13.26 9.96 -1.81
CA GLN A 92 13.65 11.31 -2.24
C GLN A 92 14.13 12.12 -1.03
N GLY A 93 15.01 13.11 -1.26
CA GLY A 93 15.53 13.96 -0.21
C GLY A 93 14.42 14.70 0.55
N LEU A 94 14.55 14.80 1.88
CA LEU A 94 13.52 15.46 2.71
C LEU A 94 13.46 16.97 2.44
N HIS A 95 14.60 17.59 2.14
CA HIS A 95 14.76 19.05 2.01
C HIS A 95 14.24 19.77 3.27
N GLY A 96 13.52 20.88 3.11
CA GLY A 96 12.97 21.65 4.23
C GLY A 96 11.64 21.13 4.78
N ARG A 97 11.19 19.94 4.38
CA ARG A 97 9.89 19.41 4.81
C ARG A 97 9.98 18.79 6.19
N GLU A 98 8.95 19.00 6.99
CA GLU A 98 8.76 18.30 8.25
C GLU A 98 7.80 17.12 8.07
N VAL A 99 7.98 16.08 8.90
CA VAL A 99 7.09 14.93 8.95
C VAL A 99 6.39 14.95 10.30
N ALA A 100 5.08 15.20 10.28
CA ALA A 100 4.27 15.19 11.48
C ALA A 100 3.86 13.77 11.84
N LYS A 101 3.97 13.40 13.12
CA LYS A 101 3.34 12.19 13.64
C LYS A 101 1.98 12.56 14.21
N VAL A 102 0.91 11.95 13.69
CA VAL A 102 -0.47 12.18 14.12
C VAL A 102 -1.06 10.87 14.65
N THR A 103 -1.62 10.92 15.85
CA THR A 103 -2.42 9.83 16.42
C THR A 103 -3.90 10.19 16.26
N GLU A 104 -4.73 9.24 15.85
CA GLU A 104 -6.19 9.40 15.96
C GLU A 104 -6.65 9.42 17.42
#